data_AF-A0A0M3KAX9-F1
#
_entry.id   AF-A0A0M3KAX9-F1
#
_cell.length_a   1.000
_cell.length_b   1.000
_cell.length_c   1.000
_cell.angle_alpha   90.00
_cell.angle_beta   90.00
_cell.angle_gamma   90.00
#
_symmetry.space_group_name_H-M   'P 1'
#
loop_
_entity.id
_entity.type
_entity.pdbx_description
1 polymer ?
#
loop_
_entity_poly.entity_id
_entity_poly.type
_entity_poly.pdbx_seq_one_letter_code
_entity_poly.pdbx_strand_id
1 'polypeptide(L)'
;MFELYLGMTLFQTHDNREHLAMMERILGTIPYRMCRKSKTKYFYHGRLDWNEKTQAGAYVREHCKPLIRYMKSNDAEDMELYDIITRMLEYEPSHRMTLDDALDHAYFKRLPPHLRYHEQDKIVTANGSSSRAGSGGSGDK
;
A
#
# COMPACT_ATOMS: atom_id res chain seq x y z
N MET A 1 -7.71 1.74 -6.06
CA MET A 1 -7.29 0.62 -6.94
C MET A 1 -8.21 -0.58 -6.78
N PHE A 2 -8.28 -1.22 -5.60
CA PHE A 2 -9.18 -2.37 -5.37
C PHE A 2 -10.64 -2.09 -5.74
N GLU A 3 -11.21 -0.99 -5.24
CA GLU A 3 -12.60 -0.63 -5.53
C GLU A 3 -12.85 -0.36 -7.02
N LEU A 4 -11.89 0.24 -7.72
CA LEU A 4 -11.98 0.45 -9.16
C LEU A 4 -11.97 -0.89 -9.93
N TYR A 5 -11.26 -1.89 -9.41
CA TYR A 5 -11.13 -3.21 -10.04
C TYR A 5 -12.39 -4.09 -9.88
N LEU A 6 -13.06 -4.01 -8.71
CA LEU A 6 -14.21 -4.87 -8.39
C LEU A 6 -15.56 -4.14 -8.29
N GLY A 7 -15.58 -2.81 -8.22
CA GLY A 7 -16.78 -2.01 -8.00
C GLY A 7 -17.31 -2.07 -6.56
N MET A 8 -16.49 -2.48 -5.58
CA MET A 8 -16.88 -2.57 -4.17
C MET A 8 -15.74 -2.14 -3.24
N THR A 9 -16.10 -1.56 -2.10
CA THR A 9 -15.15 -1.16 -1.06
C THR A 9 -14.48 -2.37 -0.42
N LEU A 10 -13.17 -2.29 -0.16
CA LEU A 10 -12.41 -3.38 0.47
C LEU A 10 -12.79 -3.58 1.95
N PHE A 11 -12.96 -2.47 2.67
CA PHE A 11 -13.31 -2.47 4.09
C PHE A 11 -14.65 -1.74 4.28
N GLN A 12 -15.74 -2.51 4.33
CA GLN A 12 -17.09 -2.01 4.52
C GLN A 12 -17.51 -2.12 5.99
N THR A 13 -17.08 -1.17 6.83
CA THR A 13 -17.49 -1.08 8.23
C THR A 13 -17.32 0.34 8.76
N HIS A 14 -17.99 0.64 9.88
CA HIS A 14 -17.84 1.86 10.66
C HIS A 14 -17.35 1.61 12.09
N ASP A 15 -17.10 0.35 12.48
CA ASP A 15 -16.54 -0.01 13.79
C ASP A 15 -15.03 -0.28 13.70
N ASN A 16 -14.24 0.36 14.57
CA ASN A 16 -12.79 0.26 14.52
C ASN A 16 -12.25 -1.15 14.81
N ARG A 17 -12.91 -1.91 15.70
CA ARG A 17 -12.44 -3.25 16.07
C ARG A 17 -12.79 -4.24 14.96
N GLU A 18 -13.98 -4.14 14.40
CA GLU A 18 -14.38 -4.88 13.21
C GLU A 18 -13.45 -4.56 12.03
N HIS A 19 -13.11 -3.30 11.80
CA HIS A 19 -12.18 -2.90 10.75
C HIS A 19 -10.82 -3.60 10.90
N LEU A 20 -10.25 -3.62 12.11
CA LEU A 20 -9.01 -4.34 12.38
C LEU A 20 -9.15 -5.86 12.12
N ALA A 21 -10.30 -6.44 12.44
CA ALA A 21 -10.56 -7.86 12.16
C ALA A 21 -10.67 -8.14 10.64
N MET A 22 -11.29 -7.23 9.88
CA MET A 22 -11.32 -7.30 8.41
C MET A 22 -9.91 -7.20 7.83
N MET A 23 -9.07 -6.28 8.35
CA MET A 23 -7.67 -6.17 7.97
C MET A 23 -6.93 -7.48 8.24
N GLU A 24 -7.03 -8.06 9.45
CA GLU A 24 -6.37 -9.33 9.77
C GLU A 24 -6.79 -10.47 8.84
N ARG A 25 -8.07 -10.50 8.45
CA ARG A 25 -8.62 -11.53 7.57
C ARG A 25 -8.15 -11.38 6.12
N ILE A 26 -8.02 -10.14 5.63
CA ILE A 26 -7.68 -9.83 4.23
C ILE A 26 -6.17 -9.82 4.00
N LEU A 27 -5.42 -9.18 4.91
CA LEU A 27 -4.00 -8.87 4.77
C LEU A 27 -3.09 -9.81 5.58
N GLY A 28 -3.67 -10.62 6.47
CA GLY A 28 -2.93 -11.43 7.43
C GLY A 28 -2.71 -10.70 8.75
N THR A 29 -2.02 -11.36 9.68
CA THR A 29 -1.88 -10.92 11.09
C THR A 29 -1.26 -9.53 11.22
N ILE A 30 -1.83 -8.68 12.09
CA ILE A 30 -1.25 -7.37 12.39
C ILE A 30 0.10 -7.58 13.11
N PRO A 31 1.18 -6.86 12.72
CA PRO A 31 2.47 -6.97 13.38
C PRO A 31 2.42 -6.73 14.89
N TYR A 32 3.00 -7.66 15.66
CA TYR A 32 3.02 -7.60 17.13
C TYR A 32 3.50 -6.26 17.68
N ARG A 33 4.50 -5.65 17.04
CA ARG A 33 5.06 -4.34 17.42
C ARG A 33 4.00 -3.24 17.37
N MET A 34 3.14 -3.24 16.36
CA MET A 34 2.04 -2.28 16.24
C MET A 34 0.98 -2.53 17.31
N CYS A 35 0.57 -3.79 17.51
CA CYS A 35 -0.38 -4.17 18.56
C CYS A 35 0.08 -3.71 19.95
N ARG A 36 1.37 -3.89 20.26
CA ARG A 36 1.98 -3.48 21.54
C ARG A 36 2.14 -1.97 21.70
N LYS A 37 2.41 -1.25 20.61
CA LYS A 37 2.57 0.21 20.62
C LYS A 37 1.22 0.93 20.70
N SER A 38 0.14 0.28 20.26
CA SER A 38 -1.20 0.82 20.33
C SER A 38 -1.64 1.08 21.78
N LYS A 39 -2.32 2.20 22.00
CA LYS A 39 -2.93 2.56 23.31
C LYS A 39 -4.40 2.19 23.39
N THR A 40 -4.96 1.53 22.38
CA THR A 40 -6.39 1.17 22.32
C THR A 40 -6.68 -0.12 23.08
N LYS A 41 -7.93 -0.27 23.57
CA LYS A 41 -8.44 -1.49 24.20
C LYS A 41 -8.76 -2.63 23.24
N TYR A 42 -8.28 -2.55 22.00
CA TYR A 42 -8.59 -3.55 20.96
C TYR A 42 -7.59 -4.70 20.95
N PHE A 43 -6.45 -4.56 21.64
CA PHE A 43 -5.41 -5.57 21.66
C PHE A 43 -5.23 -6.14 23.06
N TYR A 44 -5.08 -7.46 23.15
CA TYR A 44 -4.76 -8.19 24.37
C TYR A 44 -3.60 -9.14 24.09
N HIS A 45 -2.56 -9.12 24.94
CA HIS A 45 -1.31 -9.86 24.75
C HIS A 45 -0.67 -9.70 23.35
N GLY A 46 -0.81 -8.52 22.75
CA GLY A 46 -0.22 -8.19 21.45
C GLY A 46 -0.93 -8.82 20.25
N ARG A 47 -2.17 -9.28 20.42
CA ARG A 47 -3.07 -9.72 19.35
C ARG A 47 -4.38 -8.97 19.42
N LEU A 48 -5.11 -8.90 18.30
CA LEU A 48 -6.45 -8.33 18.29
C LEU A 48 -7.36 -9.16 19.20
N ASP A 49 -8.03 -8.49 20.14
CA ASP A 49 -9.07 -9.07 20.98
C ASP A 49 -10.37 -9.12 20.18
N TRP A 50 -10.52 -10.18 19.40
CA TRP A 50 -11.65 -10.41 18.49
C TRP A 50 -12.33 -11.74 18.76
N ASN A 51 -13.65 -11.70 18.97
CA ASN A 51 -14.45 -12.91 19.13
C ASN A 51 -15.14 -13.26 17.81
N GLU A 52 -14.61 -14.25 17.12
CA GLU A 52 -15.17 -14.76 15.88
C GLU A 52 -16.61 -15.29 16.03
N LYS A 53 -17.01 -15.79 17.21
CA LYS A 53 -18.34 -16.42 17.37
C LYS A 53 -19.51 -15.42 17.44
N THR A 54 -19.23 -14.12 17.39
CA THR A 54 -20.24 -13.06 17.37
C THR A 54 -20.85 -12.87 15.99
N GLN A 55 -21.95 -12.11 15.90
CA GLN A 55 -22.54 -11.73 14.60
C GLN A 55 -21.55 -10.95 13.73
N ALA A 56 -20.82 -9.98 14.30
CA ALA A 56 -19.76 -9.25 13.59
C ALA A 56 -18.63 -10.20 13.15
N GLY A 57 -18.25 -11.15 14.00
CA GLY A 57 -17.28 -12.19 13.65
C GLY A 57 -17.73 -13.06 12.48
N ALA A 58 -19.02 -13.44 12.43
CA ALA A 58 -19.60 -14.14 11.29
C ALA A 58 -19.59 -13.29 10.01
N TYR A 59 -20.01 -12.02 10.10
CA TYR A 59 -19.96 -11.08 9.00
C TYR A 59 -18.56 -10.98 8.38
N VAL A 60 -17.52 -10.77 9.21
CA VAL A 60 -16.13 -10.72 8.74
C VAL A 60 -15.72 -12.02 8.06
N ARG A 61 -16.04 -13.20 8.63
CA ARG A 61 -15.67 -14.49 8.01
C ARG A 61 -16.32 -14.72 6.66
N GLU A 62 -17.57 -14.30 6.50
CA GLU A 62 -18.36 -14.51 5.29
C GLU A 62 -17.99 -13.51 4.18
N HIS A 63 -17.72 -12.26 4.52
CA HIS A 63 -17.51 -11.18 3.55
C HIS A 63 -16.04 -10.87 3.28
N CYS A 64 -15.13 -11.28 4.18
CA CYS A 64 -13.69 -11.06 4.05
C CYS A 64 -12.94 -12.37 3.75
N LYS A 65 -12.19 -12.34 2.66
CA LYS A 65 -11.26 -13.40 2.25
C LYS A 65 -9.85 -12.82 2.08
N PRO A 66 -8.78 -13.64 2.13
CA PRO A 66 -7.43 -13.17 1.83
C PRO A 66 -7.38 -12.42 0.51
N LEU A 67 -6.63 -11.31 0.44
CA LEU A 67 -6.65 -10.36 -0.67
C LEU A 67 -6.51 -11.05 -2.04
N ILE A 68 -5.58 -12.00 -2.16
CA ILE A 68 -5.33 -12.76 -3.41
C ILE A 68 -6.58 -13.48 -3.95
N ARG A 69 -7.55 -13.84 -3.10
CA ARG A 69 -8.78 -14.52 -3.52
C ARG A 69 -9.81 -13.59 -4.17
N TYR A 70 -9.56 -12.29 -4.22
CA TYR A 70 -10.40 -11.34 -4.97
C TYR A 70 -9.94 -11.15 -6.43
N MET A 71 -8.76 -11.67 -6.78
CA MET A 71 -8.23 -11.58 -8.14
C MET A 71 -9.12 -12.36 -9.13
N LYS A 72 -9.49 -11.74 -10.26
CA LYS A 72 -10.45 -12.34 -11.23
C LYS A 72 -9.78 -13.39 -12.10
N SER A 73 -8.55 -13.14 -12.53
CA SER A 73 -7.74 -14.07 -13.33
C SER A 73 -6.34 -14.22 -12.74
N ASN A 74 -5.53 -15.12 -13.29
CA ASN A 74 -4.11 -15.25 -12.90
C ASN A 74 -3.19 -14.81 -14.06
N ASP A 75 -3.64 -13.82 -14.83
CA ASP A 75 -2.82 -13.21 -15.86
C ASP A 75 -1.79 -12.23 -15.25
N ALA A 76 -0.83 -11.80 -16.06
CA ALA A 76 0.25 -10.93 -15.59
C ALA A 76 -0.26 -9.57 -15.09
N GLU A 77 -1.32 -9.03 -15.70
CA GLU A 77 -1.84 -7.71 -15.36
C GLU A 77 -2.55 -7.70 -14.01
N ASP A 78 -3.40 -8.69 -13.77
CA ASP A 78 -4.05 -8.91 -12.49
C ASP A 78 -3.02 -9.21 -11.40
N MET A 79 -2.01 -10.04 -11.67
CA MET A 79 -0.94 -10.31 -10.69
C MET A 79 -0.15 -9.04 -10.34
N GLU A 80 0.22 -8.23 -11.32
CA GLU A 80 0.91 -6.95 -11.11
C GLU A 80 0.04 -5.93 -10.35
N LEU A 81 -1.27 -5.87 -10.63
CA LEU A 81 -2.23 -5.04 -9.91
C LEU A 81 -2.35 -5.46 -8.44
N TYR A 82 -2.42 -6.76 -8.17
CA TYR A 82 -2.51 -7.25 -6.80
C TYR A 82 -1.20 -7.09 -6.03
N ASP A 83 -0.05 -7.20 -6.67
CA ASP A 83 1.25 -6.89 -6.04
C ASP A 83 1.30 -5.43 -5.58
N ILE A 84 0.96 -4.46 -6.45
CA ILE A 84 0.98 -3.05 -6.08
C ILE A 84 -0.05 -2.73 -4.98
N ILE A 85 -1.26 -3.28 -5.05
CA ILE A 85 -2.27 -3.11 -3.98
C ILE A 85 -1.74 -3.67 -2.65
N THR A 86 -1.14 -4.86 -2.66
CA THR A 86 -0.60 -5.49 -1.45
C THR A 86 0.47 -4.62 -0.80
N ARG A 87 1.42 -4.11 -1.58
CA ARG A 87 2.51 -3.25 -1.07
C ARG A 87 2.02 -1.89 -0.57
N MET A 88 0.93 -1.35 -1.14
CA MET A 88 0.28 -0.14 -0.63
C MET A 88 -0.53 -0.39 0.66
N LEU A 89 -0.97 -1.62 0.90
CA LEU A 89 -1.73 -2.03 2.09
C LEU A 89 -0.86 -2.61 3.21
N GLU A 90 0.46 -2.54 3.08
CA GLU A 90 1.39 -2.96 4.12
C GLU A 90 1.10 -2.26 5.46
N TYR A 91 1.10 -3.05 6.55
CA TYR A 91 0.71 -2.56 7.87
C TYR A 91 1.68 -1.50 8.39
N GLU A 92 2.97 -1.81 8.38
CA GLU A 92 4.02 -0.92 8.87
C GLU A 92 4.21 0.24 7.89
N PRO A 93 3.92 1.50 8.27
CA PRO A 93 4.00 2.62 7.34
C PRO A 93 5.39 2.84 6.75
N SER A 94 6.44 2.47 7.49
CA SER A 94 7.83 2.54 7.04
C SER A 94 8.21 1.49 5.99
N HIS A 95 7.43 0.42 5.86
CA HIS A 95 7.62 -0.60 4.82
C HIS A 95 6.61 -0.46 3.69
N ARG A 96 5.58 0.37 3.88
CA ARG A 96 4.56 0.64 2.88
C ARG A 96 5.17 1.36 1.68
N MET A 97 4.82 0.87 0.50
CA MET A 97 5.25 1.45 -0.76
C MET A 97 4.96 2.95 -0.82
N THR A 98 5.96 3.73 -1.23
CA THR A 98 5.80 5.16 -1.48
C THR A 98 5.12 5.40 -2.82
N LEU A 99 4.57 6.60 -3.03
CA LEU A 99 3.97 6.93 -4.33
C LEU A 99 5.01 6.99 -5.45
N ASP A 100 6.25 7.39 -5.17
CA ASP A 100 7.33 7.41 -6.17
C ASP A 100 7.68 5.99 -6.62
N ASP A 101 7.89 5.07 -5.67
CA ASP A 101 8.12 3.65 -5.96
C ASP A 101 6.93 3.01 -6.70
N ALA A 102 5.70 3.43 -6.35
CA ALA A 102 4.50 2.95 -6.99
C ALA A 102 4.45 3.34 -8.46
N LEU A 103 4.82 4.57 -8.82
CA LEU A 103 4.79 5.04 -10.21
C LEU A 103 5.78 4.27 -11.10
N ASP A 104 6.92 3.84 -10.55
CA ASP A 104 7.92 3.01 -11.23
C ASP A 104 7.56 1.50 -11.23
N HIS A 105 6.40 1.09 -10.71
CA HIS A 105 5.96 -0.30 -10.62
C HIS A 105 5.64 -0.93 -12.00
N ALA A 106 5.86 -2.24 -12.14
CA ALA A 106 5.60 -2.98 -13.38
C ALA A 106 4.19 -2.75 -13.95
N TYR A 107 3.19 -2.69 -13.06
CA TYR A 107 1.80 -2.39 -13.42
C TYR A 107 1.66 -1.09 -14.24
N PHE A 108 2.33 0.01 -13.84
CA PHE A 108 2.26 1.28 -14.57
C PHE A 108 3.24 1.36 -15.74
N LYS A 109 4.27 0.51 -15.79
CA LYS A 109 5.12 0.33 -16.98
C LYS A 109 4.36 -0.26 -18.17
N ARG A 110 3.12 -0.73 -17.99
CA ARG A 110 2.23 -1.11 -19.10
C ARG A 110 1.64 0.10 -19.82
N LEU A 111 1.60 1.27 -19.16
CA LEU A 111 1.05 2.48 -19.77
C LEU A 111 1.89 2.91 -20.97
N PRO A 112 1.29 3.47 -22.02
CA PRO A 112 2.03 4.18 -23.07
C PRO A 112 2.95 5.26 -22.49
N PRO A 113 4.14 5.50 -23.07
CA PRO A 113 5.10 6.47 -22.53
C PRO A 113 4.53 7.88 -22.32
N HIS A 114 3.60 8.31 -23.18
CA HIS A 114 2.97 9.63 -23.06
C HIS A 114 2.03 9.79 -21.85
N LEU A 115 1.65 8.69 -21.19
CA LEU A 115 0.88 8.71 -19.94
C LEU A 115 1.77 8.57 -18.70
N ARG A 116 3.09 8.40 -18.86
CA ARG A 116 4.05 8.24 -17.76
C ARG A 116 4.72 9.57 -17.40
N TYR A 117 3.93 10.51 -16.92
CA TYR A 117 4.38 11.88 -16.61
C TYR A 117 5.56 11.93 -15.62
N HIS A 118 5.61 11.01 -14.65
CA HIS A 118 6.70 10.94 -13.67
C HIS A 118 8.08 10.70 -14.29
N GLU A 119 8.16 10.01 -15.43
CA GLU A 119 9.43 9.80 -16.15
C GLU A 119 9.90 11.11 -16.81
N GLN A 120 8.96 11.95 -17.28
CA GLN A 120 9.25 13.23 -17.94
C GLN A 120 9.80 14.25 -16.93
N ASP A 121 9.22 14.30 -15.73
CA ASP A 121 9.69 15.17 -14.64
C ASP A 121 11.10 14.80 -14.15
N LYS A 122 11.41 13.49 -14.07
CA LYS A 122 12.75 12.99 -13.73
C LYS A 122 13.81 13.46 -14.74
N ILE A 123 13.48 13.47 -16.04
CA ILE A 123 14.38 13.95 -17.10
C ILE A 123 14.66 15.45 -16.97
N VAL A 124 13.63 16.26 -16.71
CA VAL A 124 13.78 17.72 -16.54
C VAL A 124 14.64 18.04 -15.31
N THR A 125 14.42 17.33 -14.20
CA THR A 125 15.16 17.53 -12.94
C THR A 125 16.63 17.09 -13.06
N ALA A 126 16.90 15.98 -13.77
CA ALA A 126 18.26 15.51 -14.05
C ALA A 126 19.04 16.49 -14.95
N ASN A 127 18.37 17.12 -15.91
CA ASN A 127 19.00 18.10 -16.80
C ASN A 127 19.18 19.49 -16.14
N GLY A 128 18.38 19.84 -15.13
CA GLY A 128 18.46 21.11 -14.41
C GLY A 128 19.55 21.20 -13.33
N SER A 129 20.22 20.09 -12.98
CA SER A 129 21.23 20.04 -11.91
C SER A 129 22.67 20.27 -12.40
N SER A 130 22.89 20.52 -13.70
CA SER A 130 24.20 20.87 -14.26
C SER A 130 24.41 22.39 -14.36
N SER A 131 24.56 23.10 -13.23
CA SER A 131 25.20 24.43 -13.20
C SER A 131 25.49 24.93 -11.79
N ARG A 132 26.51 24.35 -11.13
CA ARG A 132 27.28 25.11 -10.11
C ARG A 132 28.66 24.48 -9.84
N ALA A 133 29.53 24.53 -10.85
CA ALA A 133 30.98 24.50 -10.64
C ALA A 133 31.51 25.91 -10.95
N GLY A 134 31.39 26.81 -9.96
CA GLY A 134 32.05 28.12 -9.99
C GLY A 134 33.52 27.94 -9.64
N SER A 135 34.37 28.03 -10.65
CA SER A 135 35.82 28.05 -10.59
C SER A 135 36.35 29.22 -9.76
N GLY A 136 36.90 28.94 -8.59
CA GLY A 136 37.74 29.87 -7.82
C GLY A 136 39.15 29.89 -8.40
N GLY A 137 39.38 30.73 -9.41
CA GLY A 137 40.70 31.00 -9.97
C GLY A 137 41.43 32.09 -9.18
N SER A 138 42.66 31.76 -8.76
CA SER A 138 43.67 32.68 -8.22
C SER A 138 43.99 33.82 -9.19
N GLY A 139 44.30 35.00 -8.66
CA GLY A 139 44.82 36.13 -9.43
C GLY A 139 45.40 37.21 -8.51
N ASP A 140 46.72 37.33 -8.54
CA ASP A 140 47.58 38.22 -7.78
C ASP A 140 47.25 39.72 -7.93
N LYS A 141 47.46 40.47 -6.83
CA LYS A 141 48.26 41.71 -6.77
C LYS A 141 48.51 42.14 -5.32
#